data_AF-A0AAT9FRE5-F1
#
_entry.id   AF-A0AAT9FRE5-F1
#
_cell.length_a   1.000
_cell.length_b   1.000
_cell.length_c   1.000
_cell.angle_alpha   90.00
_cell.angle_beta   90.00
_cell.angle_gamma   90.00
#
_symmetry.space_group_name_H-M   'P 1'
#
loop_
_entity.id
_entity.type
_entity.pdbx_description
1 polymer ?
#
loop_
_entity_poly.entity_id
_entity_poly.type
_entity_poly.pdbx_seq_one_letter_code
_entity_poly.pdbx_strand_id
1 'polypeptide(L)'
;MEPQAHSLNLTVQSRGTESGNEQTPTADSGKLTVELKVCLRHLPERRTAWKANAEGCEAVVKVFHPHAKQKRDADAEWQNAQKLHSADLNIPKPLFLAKGDDGSLAVASAFIPNGGTLLEVLSSLEPENIASKTELYSALLELHARQHNSGCWQKDDHLGNYLCSDGEVYMLDAGSCMFLDRRLRIDERVANLALLTANVALPDHTVFMGCLSAYLDACPADLDRSALSKSLNETIPTAIDTRRKSYFKKTRRACTEFEREDANGRTWLGCRDLPADLKTQLIKNADHYFEHTALLKDGNTCTVVEVEHGGSSYVLKRYNRKPLLYRLRHCLSSPRALRSWTNGQVLRLFGVRTPRPVACLLIKSGLLMDKAYLLMDKISGEPLDTIDSERIFEPTGKIATEFVSRWHELDALNATHGDMKASNFMVDEDGNLSLIDLDGLKFDRNESEHQRRQQKDMARFMRNWSNDRKTADVFRKALEARQ
;
A
#
# COMPACT_ATOMS: atom_id res chain seq x y z
N MET A 1 4.57 -13.50 -27.88
CA MET A 1 5.94 -13.97 -28.14
C MET A 1 6.22 -15.05 -27.11
N GLU A 2 6.56 -16.27 -27.52
CA GLU A 2 7.04 -17.30 -26.60
C GLU A 2 8.24 -16.75 -25.80
N PRO A 3 8.35 -17.01 -24.48
CA PRO A 3 9.54 -16.63 -23.75
C PRO A 3 10.69 -17.53 -24.22
N GLN A 4 11.70 -16.93 -24.87
CA GLN A 4 12.97 -17.63 -25.08
C GLN A 4 13.50 -18.04 -23.71
N ALA A 5 13.61 -19.35 -23.46
CA ALA A 5 14.20 -19.88 -22.24
C ALA A 5 15.65 -19.37 -22.15
N HIS A 6 15.90 -18.46 -21.23
CA HIS A 6 17.26 -18.00 -20.93
C HIS A 6 17.87 -18.97 -19.93
N SER A 7 18.95 -19.65 -20.30
CA SER A 7 19.73 -20.48 -19.37
C SER A 7 20.82 -19.65 -18.68
N LEU A 8 20.97 -19.83 -17.38
CA LEU A 8 22.02 -19.22 -16.57
C LEU A 8 23.01 -20.30 -16.12
N ASN A 9 24.26 -20.17 -16.51
CA ASN A 9 25.34 -21.02 -16.00
C ASN A 9 25.89 -20.40 -14.73
N LEU A 10 25.88 -21.18 -13.66
CA LEU A 10 26.22 -20.74 -12.31
C LEU A 10 27.28 -21.64 -11.72
N THR A 11 28.16 -21.10 -10.87
CA THR A 11 29.04 -21.88 -10.00
C THR A 11 28.55 -21.74 -8.56
N VAL A 12 28.02 -22.83 -8.00
CA VAL A 12 27.53 -22.94 -6.62
C VAL A 12 28.65 -22.64 -5.64
N GLN A 13 28.38 -21.68 -4.75
CA GLN A 13 29.28 -21.27 -3.67
C GLN A 13 28.88 -21.91 -2.34
N SER A 14 27.57 -22.14 -2.13
CA SER A 14 27.01 -22.71 -0.90
C SER A 14 25.65 -23.35 -1.23
N ARG A 15 25.36 -24.52 -0.66
CA ARG A 15 24.03 -25.16 -0.69
C ARG A 15 23.33 -25.01 0.67
N GLY A 16 22.01 -25.05 0.66
CA GLY A 16 21.20 -24.95 1.87
C GLY A 16 21.44 -26.16 2.79
N THR A 17 21.23 -25.99 4.09
CA THR A 17 21.33 -27.08 5.06
C THR A 17 20.18 -28.07 4.87
N GLU A 18 20.49 -29.37 4.79
CA GLU A 18 19.47 -30.43 4.73
C GLU A 18 18.99 -30.75 6.15
N SER A 19 17.71 -30.52 6.42
CA SER A 19 17.04 -31.02 7.63
C SER A 19 16.77 -32.52 7.46
N GLY A 20 17.72 -33.37 7.87
CA GLY A 20 17.50 -34.79 8.18
C GLY A 20 17.13 -35.74 7.02
N ASN A 21 18.08 -36.60 6.68
CA ASN A 21 17.91 -37.96 6.14
C ASN A 21 17.20 -38.12 4.77
N GLU A 22 17.66 -37.41 3.74
CA GLU A 22 17.53 -37.88 2.35
C GLU A 22 18.89 -37.80 1.66
N GLN A 23 19.19 -38.81 0.85
CA GLN A 23 20.49 -39.02 0.23
C GLN A 23 20.88 -37.84 -0.66
N THR A 24 22.05 -37.28 -0.34
CA THR A 24 22.73 -36.22 -1.08
C THR A 24 22.95 -36.66 -2.54
N PRO A 25 22.58 -35.85 -3.55
CA PRO A 25 23.09 -36.06 -4.89
C PRO A 25 24.60 -35.81 -4.86
N THR A 26 25.35 -36.86 -5.20
CA THR A 26 26.79 -36.87 -5.37
C THR A 26 27.26 -35.70 -6.24
N ALA A 27 28.32 -35.05 -5.77
CA ALA A 27 29.00 -33.94 -6.42
C ALA A 27 29.33 -34.26 -7.88
N ASP A 28 28.54 -33.70 -8.79
CA ASP A 28 29.04 -33.30 -10.09
C ASP A 28 29.50 -31.84 -9.98
N SER A 29 30.56 -31.48 -10.70
CA SER A 29 31.30 -30.21 -10.58
C SER A 29 30.39 -29.04 -10.18
N GLY A 30 30.78 -28.18 -9.23
CA GLY A 30 29.93 -27.11 -8.67
C GLY A 30 29.34 -26.09 -9.66
N LYS A 31 29.33 -26.37 -10.96
CA LYS A 31 28.53 -25.72 -11.99
C LYS A 31 27.10 -26.26 -12.04
N LEU A 32 26.14 -25.34 -12.13
CA LEU A 32 24.71 -25.58 -12.22
C LEU A 32 24.18 -24.82 -13.44
N THR A 33 23.32 -25.44 -14.23
CA THR A 33 22.54 -24.74 -15.26
C THR A 33 21.12 -24.50 -14.75
N VAL A 34 20.67 -23.25 -14.78
CA VAL A 34 19.33 -22.85 -14.37
C VAL A 34 18.55 -22.37 -15.58
N GLU A 35 17.39 -22.96 -15.84
CA GLU A 35 16.48 -22.54 -16.90
C GLU A 35 15.51 -21.49 -16.36
N LEU A 36 15.63 -20.23 -16.82
CA LEU A 36 14.73 -19.15 -16.42
C LEU A 36 13.45 -19.23 -17.25
N LYS A 37 12.31 -19.35 -16.56
CA LYS A 37 10.98 -19.52 -17.20
C LYS A 37 10.18 -18.23 -17.24
N VAL A 38 9.98 -17.59 -16.08
CA VAL A 38 9.12 -16.40 -15.95
C VAL A 38 9.82 -15.35 -15.10
N CYS A 39 9.93 -14.12 -15.61
CA CYS A 39 10.43 -13.00 -14.81
C CYS A 39 9.34 -12.56 -13.83
N LEU A 40 9.55 -12.82 -12.53
CA LEU A 40 8.64 -12.44 -11.45
C LEU A 40 8.84 -10.97 -11.05
N ARG A 41 10.06 -10.45 -11.16
CA ARG A 41 10.37 -9.05 -10.83
C ARG A 41 11.62 -8.57 -11.55
N HIS A 42 11.55 -7.37 -12.10
CA HIS A 42 12.69 -6.69 -12.72
C HIS A 42 12.98 -5.36 -12.01
N LEU A 43 14.15 -5.24 -11.37
CA LEU A 43 14.67 -3.99 -10.83
C LEU A 43 15.93 -3.62 -11.63
N PRO A 44 15.83 -2.69 -12.60
CA PRO A 44 16.93 -2.32 -13.47
C PRO A 44 18.22 -2.03 -12.69
N GLU A 45 19.35 -2.55 -13.17
CA GLU A 45 20.70 -2.38 -12.59
C GLU A 45 20.88 -2.91 -11.15
N ARG A 46 19.84 -3.53 -10.58
CA ARG A 46 19.84 -4.03 -9.21
C ARG A 46 19.73 -5.54 -9.15
N ARG A 47 18.57 -6.06 -9.52
CA ARG A 47 18.31 -7.51 -9.48
C ARG A 47 17.12 -7.89 -10.35
N THR A 48 17.08 -9.14 -10.73
CA THR A 48 15.90 -9.80 -11.31
C THR A 48 15.51 -11.00 -10.45
N ALA A 49 14.22 -11.34 -10.42
CA ALA A 49 13.72 -12.55 -9.77
C ALA A 49 12.96 -13.37 -10.80
N TRP A 50 13.20 -14.67 -10.82
CA TRP A 50 12.67 -15.57 -11.84
C TRP A 50 12.05 -16.80 -11.21
N LYS A 51 10.92 -17.26 -11.76
CA LYS A 51 10.55 -18.67 -11.67
C LYS A 51 11.46 -19.43 -12.63
N ALA A 52 12.12 -20.45 -12.14
CA ALA A 52 13.13 -21.20 -12.87
C ALA A 52 13.05 -22.70 -12.59
N ASN A 53 13.68 -23.49 -13.44
CA ASN A 53 14.03 -24.88 -13.13
C ASN A 53 15.53 -24.97 -12.86
N ALA A 54 15.91 -25.48 -11.70
CA ALA A 54 17.29 -25.74 -11.32
C ALA A 54 17.42 -27.23 -10.98
N GLU A 55 18.21 -27.98 -11.77
CA GLU A 55 18.43 -29.43 -11.56
C GLU A 55 17.12 -30.26 -11.51
N GLY A 56 16.10 -29.88 -12.28
CA GLY A 56 14.80 -30.56 -12.28
C GLY A 56 13.81 -30.04 -11.23
N CYS A 57 14.25 -29.20 -10.29
CA CYS A 57 13.40 -28.62 -9.25
C CYS A 57 12.89 -27.22 -9.65
N GLU A 58 11.60 -26.94 -9.39
CA GLU A 58 11.08 -25.58 -9.52
C GLU A 58 11.63 -24.68 -8.40
N ALA A 59 12.18 -23.53 -8.78
CA ALA A 59 12.84 -22.60 -7.87
C ALA A 59 12.45 -21.15 -8.17
N VAL A 60 12.58 -20.29 -7.16
CA VAL A 60 12.69 -18.85 -7.35
C VAL A 60 14.17 -18.47 -7.30
N VAL A 61 14.68 -17.86 -8.36
CA VAL A 61 16.08 -17.45 -8.48
C VAL A 61 16.17 -15.93 -8.55
N LYS A 62 16.73 -15.33 -7.50
CA LYS A 62 17.02 -13.89 -7.40
C LYS A 62 18.46 -13.66 -7.90
N VAL A 63 18.61 -13.02 -9.06
CA VAL A 63 19.90 -12.69 -9.69
C VAL A 63 20.24 -11.23 -9.40
N PHE A 64 21.34 -11.00 -8.70
CA PHE A 64 21.86 -9.70 -8.29
C PHE A 64 23.00 -9.27 -9.21
N HIS A 65 22.88 -8.07 -9.81
CA HIS A 65 23.86 -7.59 -10.78
C HIS A 65 25.20 -7.23 -10.11
N PRO A 66 26.34 -7.30 -10.83
CA PRO A 66 27.67 -7.02 -10.30
C PRO A 66 27.80 -5.59 -9.75
N HIS A 67 27.69 -5.45 -8.43
CA HIS A 67 27.92 -4.19 -7.71
C HIS A 67 28.10 -4.47 -6.21
N ALA A 68 28.93 -3.67 -5.51
CA ALA A 68 29.30 -3.94 -4.12
C ALA A 68 28.11 -3.93 -3.14
N LYS A 69 27.06 -3.16 -3.43
CA LYS A 69 25.81 -3.18 -2.65
C LYS A 69 25.02 -4.46 -2.92
N GLN A 70 24.85 -4.84 -4.18
CA GLN A 70 24.09 -6.00 -4.63
C GLN A 70 24.71 -7.29 -4.11
N LYS A 71 26.05 -7.34 -4.02
CA LYS A 71 26.77 -8.41 -3.34
C LYS A 71 26.36 -8.54 -1.87
N ARG A 72 26.40 -7.43 -1.12
CA ARG A 72 25.97 -7.42 0.29
C ARG A 72 24.50 -7.82 0.44
N ASP A 73 23.63 -7.37 -0.45
CA ASP A 73 22.21 -7.73 -0.45
C ASP A 73 22.03 -9.25 -0.70
N ALA A 74 22.78 -9.83 -1.64
CA ALA A 74 22.76 -11.28 -1.92
C ALA A 74 23.32 -12.12 -0.76
N ASP A 75 24.45 -11.69 -0.18
CA ASP A 75 25.06 -12.35 0.98
C ASP A 75 24.09 -12.33 2.19
N ALA A 76 23.44 -11.18 2.45
CA ALA A 76 22.46 -11.03 3.51
C ALA A 76 21.21 -11.90 3.26
N GLU A 77 20.67 -11.90 2.04
CA GLU A 77 19.55 -12.77 1.63
C GLU A 77 19.86 -14.25 1.94
N TRP A 78 21.02 -14.73 1.51
CA TRP A 78 21.43 -16.12 1.70
C TRP A 78 21.65 -16.48 3.18
N GLN A 79 22.42 -15.66 3.90
CA GLN A 79 22.75 -15.93 5.30
C GLN A 79 21.50 -15.89 6.18
N ASN A 80 20.63 -14.90 5.97
CA ASN A 80 19.40 -14.78 6.72
C ASN A 80 18.45 -15.93 6.39
N ALA A 81 18.28 -16.31 5.12
CA ALA A 81 17.43 -17.44 4.74
C ALA A 81 17.88 -18.74 5.44
N GLN A 82 19.18 -19.02 5.51
CA GLN A 82 19.68 -20.19 6.23
C GLN A 82 19.39 -20.14 7.74
N LYS A 83 19.56 -18.97 8.39
CA LYS A 83 19.23 -18.78 9.81
C LYS A 83 17.75 -18.99 10.08
N LEU A 84 16.89 -18.40 9.25
CA LEU A 84 15.43 -18.53 9.34
C LEU A 84 15.00 -19.99 9.17
N HIS A 85 15.55 -20.68 8.17
CA HIS A 85 15.26 -22.09 7.93
C HIS A 85 15.70 -22.96 9.11
N SER A 86 16.89 -22.71 9.66
CA SER A 86 17.41 -23.43 10.83
C SER A 86 16.63 -23.15 12.12
N ALA A 87 15.87 -22.05 12.16
CA ALA A 87 14.95 -21.71 13.23
C ALA A 87 13.53 -22.27 13.01
N ASP A 88 13.35 -23.14 12.00
CA ASP A 88 12.07 -23.79 11.65
C ASP A 88 10.94 -22.77 11.37
N LEU A 89 11.29 -21.65 10.74
CA LEU A 89 10.32 -20.65 10.29
C LEU A 89 9.79 -21.01 8.90
N ASN A 90 8.49 -20.78 8.68
CA ASN A 90 7.86 -20.90 7.37
C ASN A 90 8.47 -19.89 6.39
N ILE A 91 9.47 -20.35 5.66
CA ILE A 91 10.09 -19.66 4.53
C ILE A 91 10.29 -20.64 3.38
N PRO A 92 10.37 -20.18 2.13
CA PRO A 92 10.80 -21.02 1.03
C PRO A 92 12.18 -21.63 1.32
N LYS A 93 12.31 -22.96 1.21
CA LYS A 93 13.54 -23.69 1.50
C LYS A 93 14.72 -23.08 0.73
N PRO A 94 15.79 -22.59 1.39
CA PRO A 94 16.97 -22.10 0.69
C PRO A 94 17.66 -23.25 -0.04
N LEU A 95 17.93 -23.09 -1.34
CA LEU A 95 18.52 -24.14 -2.17
C LEU A 95 20.02 -23.92 -2.35
N PHE A 96 20.42 -22.75 -2.85
CA PHE A 96 21.83 -22.42 -3.08
C PHE A 96 22.09 -20.92 -3.19
N LEU A 97 23.35 -20.54 -2.92
CA LEU A 97 24.00 -19.32 -3.38
C LEU A 97 25.03 -19.70 -4.45
N ALA A 98 24.99 -19.04 -5.59
CA ALA A 98 25.89 -19.30 -6.70
C ALA A 98 26.34 -18.02 -7.40
N LYS A 99 27.43 -18.12 -8.15
CA LYS A 99 28.03 -17.00 -8.91
C LYS A 99 27.92 -17.26 -10.42
N GLY A 100 27.43 -16.29 -11.17
CA GLY A 100 27.42 -16.32 -12.63
C GLY A 100 28.78 -15.96 -13.24
N ASP A 101 28.99 -16.38 -14.49
CA ASP A 101 30.22 -16.09 -15.25
C ASP A 101 30.45 -14.58 -15.45
N ASP A 102 29.37 -13.80 -15.49
CA ASP A 102 29.37 -12.33 -15.57
C ASP A 102 29.66 -11.62 -14.23
N GLY A 103 29.90 -12.39 -13.17
CA GLY A 103 30.13 -11.89 -11.82
C GLY A 103 28.86 -11.58 -11.02
N SER A 104 27.67 -11.87 -11.57
CA SER A 104 26.41 -11.80 -10.82
C SER A 104 26.35 -12.84 -9.71
N LEU A 105 25.48 -12.61 -8.72
CA LEU A 105 25.17 -13.60 -7.68
C LEU A 105 23.72 -14.05 -7.81
N ALA A 106 23.48 -15.34 -7.67
CA ALA A 106 22.17 -15.94 -7.71
C ALA A 106 21.87 -16.59 -6.34
N VAL A 107 20.78 -16.16 -5.71
CA VAL A 107 20.23 -16.79 -4.51
C VAL A 107 18.95 -17.51 -4.91
N ALA A 108 18.88 -18.81 -4.64
CA ALA A 108 17.75 -19.65 -4.99
C ALA A 108 17.04 -20.22 -3.77
N SER A 109 15.71 -20.25 -3.84
CA SER A 109 14.85 -20.94 -2.89
C SER A 109 13.84 -21.82 -3.63
N ALA A 110 13.27 -22.80 -2.93
CA ALA A 110 12.19 -23.62 -3.48
C ALA A 110 11.02 -22.74 -3.94
N PHE A 111 10.40 -23.10 -5.06
CA PHE A 111 9.17 -22.47 -5.50
C PHE A 111 7.99 -23.03 -4.70
N ILE A 112 7.12 -22.15 -4.21
CA ILE A 112 5.87 -22.53 -3.55
C ILE A 112 4.75 -22.42 -4.61
N PRO A 113 4.15 -23.55 -5.04
CA PRO A 113 3.10 -23.54 -6.05
C PRO A 113 1.79 -22.96 -5.52
N ASN A 114 0.91 -22.51 -6.40
CA ASN A 114 -0.47 -22.08 -6.08
C ASN A 114 -0.62 -20.96 -5.01
N GLY A 115 0.47 -20.27 -4.67
CA GLY A 115 0.45 -19.19 -3.70
C GLY A 115 0.18 -17.81 -4.31
N GLY A 116 -0.51 -16.96 -3.56
CA GLY A 116 -0.64 -15.51 -3.80
C GLY A 116 0.07 -14.74 -2.70
N THR A 117 0.55 -13.51 -2.97
CA THR A 117 1.08 -12.70 -1.87
C THR A 117 -0.05 -12.41 -0.88
N LEU A 118 0.26 -12.31 0.41
CA LEU A 118 -0.76 -12.08 1.43
C LEU A 118 -1.51 -10.76 1.19
N LEU A 119 -0.82 -9.75 0.62
CA LEU A 119 -1.46 -8.52 0.15
C LEU A 119 -2.51 -8.78 -0.94
N GLU A 120 -2.20 -9.56 -1.96
CA GLU A 120 -3.13 -9.88 -3.07
C GLU A 120 -4.32 -10.70 -2.56
N VAL A 121 -4.05 -11.74 -1.75
CA VAL A 121 -5.09 -12.60 -1.18
C VAL A 121 -6.05 -11.77 -0.33
N LEU A 122 -5.54 -11.00 0.63
CA LEU A 122 -6.39 -10.15 1.49
C LEU A 122 -7.16 -9.09 0.69
N SER A 123 -6.55 -8.52 -0.36
CA SER A 123 -7.21 -7.53 -1.22
C SER A 123 -8.31 -8.12 -2.11
N SER A 124 -8.27 -9.44 -2.35
CA SER A 124 -9.28 -10.17 -3.12
C SER A 124 -10.45 -10.67 -2.27
N LEU A 125 -10.30 -10.67 -0.95
CA LEU A 125 -11.37 -11.04 -0.04
C LEU A 125 -12.38 -9.91 0.10
N GLU A 126 -13.66 -10.26 0.07
CA GLU A 126 -14.71 -9.32 0.42
C GLU A 126 -14.52 -8.76 1.84
N PRO A 127 -14.83 -7.47 2.08
CA PRO A 127 -14.69 -6.85 3.40
C PRO A 127 -15.34 -7.66 4.54
N GLU A 128 -16.47 -8.31 4.26
CA GLU A 128 -17.28 -9.08 5.20
C GLU A 128 -16.72 -10.48 5.49
N ASN A 129 -15.70 -10.94 4.74
CA ASN A 129 -15.06 -12.23 5.00
C ASN A 129 -14.06 -12.14 6.17
N ILE A 130 -14.60 -11.88 7.36
CA ILE A 130 -13.83 -11.73 8.59
C ILE A 130 -13.12 -13.03 8.97
N ALA A 131 -13.76 -14.19 8.76
CA ALA A 131 -13.19 -15.49 9.13
C ALA A 131 -11.87 -15.79 8.41
N SER A 132 -11.84 -15.67 7.08
CA SER A 132 -10.60 -15.90 6.31
C SER A 132 -9.52 -14.86 6.63
N LYS A 133 -9.91 -13.59 6.86
CA LYS A 133 -8.95 -12.56 7.30
C LYS A 133 -8.35 -12.89 8.67
N THR A 134 -9.16 -13.35 9.62
CA THR A 134 -8.72 -13.76 10.96
C THR A 134 -7.74 -14.92 10.89
N GLU A 135 -8.00 -15.94 10.07
CA GLU A 135 -7.10 -17.08 9.88
C GLU A 135 -5.74 -16.63 9.35
N LEU A 136 -5.74 -15.84 8.28
CA LEU A 136 -4.53 -15.33 7.65
C LEU A 136 -3.71 -14.41 8.57
N TYR A 137 -4.38 -13.50 9.29
CA TYR A 137 -3.69 -12.61 10.23
C TYR A 137 -3.18 -13.34 11.48
N SER A 138 -3.88 -14.36 11.95
CA SER A 138 -3.41 -15.20 13.05
C SER A 138 -2.14 -15.96 12.64
N ALA A 139 -2.15 -16.60 11.46
CA ALA A 139 -0.97 -17.28 10.93
C ALA A 139 0.23 -16.32 10.74
N LEU A 140 -0.03 -15.12 10.21
CA LEU A 140 0.99 -14.07 10.10
C LEU A 140 1.57 -13.68 11.47
N LEU A 141 0.71 -13.46 12.46
CA LEU A 141 1.11 -13.03 13.81
C LEU A 141 1.85 -14.13 14.58
N GLU A 142 1.47 -15.39 14.40
CA GLU A 142 2.22 -16.53 14.93
C GLU A 142 3.63 -16.61 14.32
N LEU A 143 3.75 -16.45 13.00
CA LEU A 143 5.05 -16.40 12.31
C LEU A 143 5.94 -15.28 12.89
N HIS A 144 5.38 -14.09 13.12
CA HIS A 144 6.11 -12.98 13.73
C HIS A 144 6.55 -13.26 15.16
N ALA A 145 5.71 -13.92 15.97
CA ALA A 145 6.09 -14.30 17.33
C ALA A 145 7.31 -15.24 17.30
N ARG A 146 7.31 -16.24 16.40
CA ARG A 146 8.44 -17.16 16.21
C ARG A 146 9.69 -16.44 15.74
N GLN A 147 9.58 -15.49 14.80
CA GLN A 147 10.70 -14.64 14.37
C GLN A 147 11.30 -13.85 15.54
N HIS A 148 10.45 -13.16 16.31
CA HIS A 148 10.92 -12.39 17.46
C HIS A 148 11.53 -13.28 18.55
N ASN A 149 11.04 -14.52 18.70
CA ASN A 149 11.62 -15.54 19.58
C ASN A 149 13.00 -16.02 19.12
N SER A 150 13.27 -16.04 17.81
CA SER A 150 14.58 -16.36 17.26
C SER A 150 15.53 -15.15 17.19
N GLY A 151 15.14 -14.00 17.76
CA GLY A 151 15.92 -12.76 17.69
C GLY A 151 15.88 -12.09 16.32
N CYS A 152 14.97 -12.50 15.43
CA CYS A 152 14.81 -11.93 14.10
C CYS A 152 13.90 -10.70 14.17
N TRP A 153 14.32 -9.63 13.51
CA TRP A 153 13.59 -8.38 13.28
C TRP A 153 13.45 -8.13 11.78
N GLN A 154 12.31 -7.63 11.30
CA GLN A 154 12.12 -7.24 9.89
C GLN A 154 12.17 -5.72 9.65
N LYS A 155 13.04 -5.27 8.74
CA LYS A 155 13.15 -3.85 8.38
C LYS A 155 12.12 -3.36 7.38
N ASP A 156 11.63 -4.26 6.52
CA ASP A 156 10.69 -3.95 5.45
C ASP A 156 9.48 -4.90 5.54
N ASP A 157 8.70 -4.69 6.59
CA ASP A 157 7.67 -5.61 7.01
C ASP A 157 6.30 -5.20 6.43
N HIS A 158 5.98 -5.73 5.26
CA HIS A 158 4.75 -5.43 4.54
C HIS A 158 4.11 -6.70 3.96
N LEU A 159 2.78 -6.71 3.83
CA LEU A 159 2.01 -7.91 3.44
C LEU A 159 2.41 -8.52 2.08
N GLY A 160 3.00 -7.72 1.18
CA GLY A 160 3.56 -8.22 -0.09
C GLY A 160 4.85 -9.05 0.04
N ASN A 161 5.46 -9.12 1.23
CA ASN A 161 6.65 -9.95 1.52
C ASN A 161 6.27 -11.31 2.14
N TYR A 162 4.98 -11.62 2.19
CA TYR A 162 4.45 -12.90 2.65
C TYR A 162 3.67 -13.56 1.53
N LEU A 163 3.78 -14.88 1.41
CA LEU A 163 3.02 -15.71 0.49
C LEU A 163 2.05 -16.56 1.29
N CYS A 164 0.80 -16.62 0.84
CA CYS A 164 -0.18 -17.57 1.35
C CYS A 164 -0.32 -18.71 0.32
N SER A 165 -0.14 -19.96 0.77
CA SER A 165 -0.42 -21.16 -0.03
C SER A 165 -0.98 -22.25 0.88
N ASP A 166 -2.07 -22.88 0.47
CA ASP A 166 -2.68 -24.02 1.18
C ASP A 166 -2.95 -23.76 2.69
N GLY A 167 -3.34 -22.52 3.03
CA GLY A 167 -3.60 -22.09 4.42
C GLY A 167 -2.36 -21.67 5.20
N GLU A 168 -1.16 -21.86 4.65
CA GLU A 168 0.11 -21.53 5.30
C GLU A 168 0.66 -20.18 4.84
N VAL A 169 1.27 -19.44 5.77
CA VAL A 169 1.92 -18.15 5.49
C VAL A 169 3.44 -18.31 5.51
N TYR A 170 4.09 -17.96 4.40
CA TYR A 170 5.54 -18.03 4.20
C TYR A 170 6.15 -16.64 4.04
N MET A 171 7.26 -16.37 4.72
CA MET A 171 8.01 -15.12 4.49
C MET A 171 8.97 -15.25 3.28
N LEU A 172 8.93 -14.27 2.37
CA LEU A 172 9.69 -14.28 1.10
C LEU A 172 10.97 -13.44 1.09
N ASP A 173 11.10 -12.45 1.98
CA ASP A 173 12.18 -11.44 1.94
C ASP A 173 13.16 -11.57 3.11
N ALA A 174 14.02 -12.59 3.06
CA ALA A 174 15.03 -12.83 4.08
C ALA A 174 16.10 -11.72 4.14
N GLY A 175 16.38 -11.03 3.03
CA GLY A 175 17.42 -10.00 2.96
C GLY A 175 17.14 -8.75 3.80
N SER A 176 15.89 -8.52 4.21
CA SER A 176 15.53 -7.39 5.10
C SER A 176 15.60 -7.75 6.59
N CYS A 177 15.80 -9.03 6.92
CA CYS A 177 15.89 -9.49 8.30
C CYS A 177 17.19 -9.02 8.98
N MET A 178 17.09 -8.74 10.26
CA MET A 178 18.21 -8.55 11.17
C MET A 178 18.12 -9.55 12.31
N PHE A 179 19.26 -10.00 12.81
CA PHE A 179 19.34 -10.96 13.90
C PHE A 179 20.08 -10.39 15.10
N LEU A 180 19.53 -10.62 16.28
CA LEU A 180 20.22 -10.50 17.56
C LEU A 180 20.52 -11.91 18.09
N ASP A 181 21.60 -12.06 18.86
CA ASP A 181 21.97 -13.33 19.50
C ASP A 181 21.09 -13.67 20.72
N ARG A 182 19.92 -13.03 20.82
CA ARG A 182 18.92 -13.19 21.88
C ARG A 182 17.54 -12.94 21.31
N ARG A 183 16.52 -13.41 22.02
CA ARG A 183 15.12 -13.04 21.75
C ARG A 183 14.96 -11.52 21.76
N LEU A 184 14.04 -11.02 20.95
CA LEU A 184 13.67 -9.61 21.00
C LEU A 184 13.03 -9.26 22.34
N ARG A 185 13.38 -8.09 22.87
CA ARG A 185 12.77 -7.47 24.06
C ARG A 185 11.41 -6.88 23.72
N ILE A 186 10.64 -6.49 24.73
CA ILE A 186 9.28 -5.96 24.55
C ILE A 186 9.28 -4.70 23.65
N ASP A 187 10.18 -3.75 23.90
CA ASP A 187 10.31 -2.53 23.11
C ASP A 187 10.65 -2.81 21.64
N GLU A 188 11.52 -3.78 21.39
CA GLU A 188 11.86 -4.23 20.04
C GLU A 188 10.63 -4.90 19.37
N ARG A 189 9.97 -5.84 20.05
CA ARG A 189 8.76 -6.50 19.54
C ARG A 189 7.66 -5.49 19.19
N VAL A 190 7.43 -4.53 20.09
CA VAL A 190 6.44 -3.46 19.92
C VAL A 190 6.75 -2.62 18.70
N ALA A 191 8.00 -2.21 18.52
CA ALA A 191 8.38 -1.37 17.39
C ALA A 191 8.29 -2.13 16.04
N ASN A 192 8.60 -3.43 15.99
CA ASN A 192 8.44 -4.23 14.77
C ASN A 192 6.96 -4.51 14.49
N LEU A 193 6.16 -4.88 15.50
CA LEU A 193 4.72 -5.08 15.33
C LEU A 193 4.02 -3.79 14.89
N ALA A 194 4.36 -2.64 15.46
CA ALA A 194 3.79 -1.37 15.03
C ALA A 194 4.14 -1.03 13.57
N LEU A 195 5.34 -1.40 13.11
CA LEU A 195 5.73 -1.29 11.70
C LEU A 195 4.84 -2.19 10.81
N LEU A 196 4.62 -3.44 11.20
CA LEU A 196 3.72 -4.36 10.51
C LEU A 196 2.28 -3.83 10.50
N THR A 197 1.73 -3.42 11.64
CA THR A 197 0.38 -2.86 11.75
C THR A 197 0.21 -1.64 10.85
N ALA A 198 1.21 -0.76 10.79
CA ALA A 198 1.19 0.38 9.89
C ALA A 198 1.17 -0.03 8.40
N ASN A 199 1.59 -1.25 8.06
CA ASN A 199 1.52 -1.84 6.73
C ASN A 199 0.20 -2.59 6.42
N VAL A 200 -0.64 -2.85 7.43
CA VAL A 200 -2.01 -3.36 7.26
C VAL A 200 -2.94 -2.22 6.86
N ALA A 201 -3.90 -2.51 5.97
CA ALA A 201 -4.92 -1.55 5.55
C ALA A 201 -5.81 -1.17 6.75
N LEU A 202 -6.14 0.12 6.91
CA LEU A 202 -6.95 0.60 8.03
C LEU A 202 -8.30 -0.09 8.18
N PRO A 203 -9.04 -0.43 7.10
CA PRO A 203 -10.27 -1.20 7.21
C PRO A 203 -10.10 -2.54 7.94
N ASP A 204 -8.91 -3.14 7.87
CA ASP A 204 -8.62 -4.44 8.48
C ASP A 204 -7.98 -4.33 9.88
N HIS A 205 -7.68 -3.12 10.38
CA HIS A 205 -6.99 -2.94 11.67
C HIS A 205 -7.73 -3.58 12.84
N THR A 206 -9.06 -3.50 12.88
CA THR A 206 -9.84 -4.13 13.95
C THR A 206 -9.68 -5.64 13.94
N VAL A 207 -9.77 -6.28 12.76
CA VAL A 207 -9.60 -7.74 12.63
C VAL A 207 -8.17 -8.14 12.96
N PHE A 208 -7.19 -7.42 12.40
CA PHE A 208 -5.77 -7.67 12.63
C PHE A 208 -5.41 -7.58 14.12
N MET A 209 -5.83 -6.51 14.81
CA MET A 209 -5.57 -6.35 16.25
C MET A 209 -6.33 -7.37 17.10
N GLY A 210 -7.52 -7.81 16.65
CA GLY A 210 -8.25 -8.92 17.27
C GLY A 210 -7.48 -10.25 17.23
N CYS A 211 -6.55 -10.42 16.29
CA CYS A 211 -5.71 -11.62 16.16
C CYS A 211 -4.44 -11.57 17.01
N LEU A 212 -4.21 -10.51 17.81
CA LEU A 212 -3.00 -10.37 18.64
C LEU A 212 -2.81 -11.53 19.64
N SER A 213 -3.89 -12.20 20.04
CA SER A 213 -3.81 -13.41 20.88
C SER A 213 -2.92 -14.48 20.28
N ALA A 214 -3.00 -14.72 18.96
CA ALA A 214 -2.17 -15.72 18.26
C ALA A 214 -0.67 -15.41 18.39
N TYR A 215 -0.29 -14.14 18.29
CA TYR A 215 1.09 -13.69 18.57
C TYR A 215 1.48 -13.95 20.03
N LEU A 216 0.63 -13.57 20.99
CA LEU A 216 0.90 -13.68 22.42
C LEU A 216 0.99 -15.14 22.89
N ASP A 217 0.21 -16.04 22.31
CA ASP A 217 0.21 -17.46 22.65
C ASP A 217 1.44 -18.19 22.11
N ALA A 218 1.99 -17.73 20.98
CA ALA A 218 3.28 -18.18 20.47
C ALA A 218 4.50 -17.52 21.15
N CYS A 219 4.29 -16.59 22.09
CA CYS A 219 5.36 -15.97 22.87
C CYS A 219 5.75 -16.80 24.11
N PRO A 220 6.98 -16.64 24.62
CA PRO A 220 7.43 -17.26 25.87
C PRO A 220 6.54 -16.87 27.06
N ALA A 221 6.40 -17.78 28.02
CA ALA A 221 5.56 -17.59 29.19
C ALA A 221 6.01 -16.44 30.11
N ASP A 222 7.29 -16.06 30.06
CA ASP A 222 7.89 -14.97 30.82
C ASP A 222 7.71 -13.58 30.18
N LEU A 223 7.11 -13.49 28.98
CA LEU A 223 6.83 -12.22 28.33
C LEU A 223 5.64 -11.52 29.01
N ASP A 224 5.85 -10.27 29.44
CA ASP A 224 4.76 -9.43 29.97
C ASP A 224 3.78 -9.03 28.85
N ARG A 225 2.71 -9.82 28.70
CA ARG A 225 1.67 -9.64 27.69
C ARG A 225 0.92 -8.30 27.84
N SER A 226 0.74 -7.84 29.08
CA SER A 226 0.01 -6.60 29.38
C SER A 226 0.84 -5.38 28.98
N ALA A 227 2.13 -5.36 29.37
CA ALA A 227 3.05 -4.31 28.97
C ALA A 227 3.20 -4.23 27.44
N LEU A 228 3.36 -5.37 26.76
CA LEU A 228 3.46 -5.40 25.30
C LEU A 228 2.21 -4.82 24.63
N SER A 229 1.02 -5.27 25.02
CA SER A 229 -0.24 -4.83 24.41
C SER A 229 -0.47 -3.33 24.62
N LYS A 230 -0.18 -2.83 25.82
CA LYS A 230 -0.27 -1.39 26.13
C LYS A 230 0.70 -0.58 25.28
N SER A 231 1.99 -0.92 25.28
CA SER A 231 3.00 -0.19 24.52
C SER A 231 2.78 -0.27 23.02
N LEU A 232 2.23 -1.38 22.51
CA LEU A 232 1.85 -1.52 21.11
C LEU A 232 0.77 -0.50 20.71
N ASN A 233 -0.31 -0.39 21.48
CA ASN A 233 -1.37 0.59 21.24
C ASN A 233 -0.85 2.03 21.25
N GLU A 234 0.11 2.35 22.12
CA GLU A 234 0.76 3.67 22.17
C GLU A 234 1.71 3.93 20.98
N THR A 235 2.28 2.87 20.38
CA THR A 235 3.30 2.98 19.32
C THR A 235 2.70 2.98 17.91
N ILE A 236 1.58 2.28 17.68
CA ILE A 236 0.92 2.17 16.36
C ILE A 236 0.67 3.55 15.70
N PRO A 237 0.10 4.57 16.38
CA PRO A 237 -0.14 5.87 15.76
C PRO A 237 1.15 6.53 15.25
N THR A 238 2.27 6.37 15.97
CA THR A 238 3.58 6.90 15.57
C THR A 238 4.13 6.17 14.33
N ALA A 239 3.93 4.86 14.25
CA ALA A 239 4.34 4.06 13.09
C ALA A 239 3.52 4.43 11.84
N ILE A 240 2.19 4.60 11.99
CA ILE A 240 1.29 5.09 10.93
C ILE A 240 1.73 6.47 10.45
N ASP A 241 1.98 7.43 11.35
CA ASP A 241 2.43 8.77 10.99
C ASP A 241 3.79 8.75 10.27
N THR A 242 4.72 7.92 10.73
CA THR A 242 6.04 7.75 10.09
C THR A 242 5.89 7.22 8.66
N ARG A 243 5.09 6.16 8.46
CA ARG A 243 4.81 5.59 7.13
C ARG A 243 4.12 6.62 6.23
N ARG A 244 3.11 7.32 6.75
CA ARG A 244 2.38 8.41 6.08
C ARG A 244 3.33 9.49 5.59
N LYS A 245 4.19 10.03 6.46
CA LYS A 245 5.16 11.09 6.11
C LYS A 245 6.19 10.63 5.09
N SER A 246 6.67 9.40 5.20
CA SER A 246 7.61 8.80 4.24
C SER A 246 6.97 8.68 2.85
N TYR A 247 5.77 8.10 2.79
CA TYR A 247 5.06 7.92 1.52
C TYR A 247 4.59 9.24 0.93
N PHE A 248 4.13 10.19 1.73
CA PHE A 248 3.80 11.56 1.28
C PHE A 248 4.95 12.17 0.47
N LYS A 249 6.20 12.04 0.95
CA LYS A 249 7.40 12.49 0.21
C LYS A 249 7.63 11.67 -1.06
N LYS A 250 7.40 10.35 -1.01
CA LYS A 250 7.51 9.43 -2.17
C LYS A 250 6.59 9.85 -3.32
N THR A 251 5.36 10.29 -3.04
CA THR A 251 4.38 10.70 -4.08
C THR A 251 4.81 11.86 -4.98
N ARG A 252 5.88 12.59 -4.61
CA ARG A 252 6.30 13.83 -5.28
C ARG A 252 7.64 13.71 -6.01
N ARG A 253 8.19 12.50 -6.12
CA ARG A 253 9.49 12.22 -6.77
C ARG A 253 9.39 11.02 -7.71
N ALA A 254 10.30 10.95 -8.68
CA ALA A 254 10.45 9.76 -9.49
C ALA A 254 10.89 8.57 -8.62
N CYS A 255 10.19 7.44 -8.73
CA CYS A 255 10.49 6.17 -8.07
C CYS A 255 9.92 5.01 -8.90
N THR A 256 9.80 3.80 -8.34
CA THR A 256 9.25 2.64 -9.05
C THR A 256 7.75 2.75 -9.34
N GLU A 257 7.04 3.58 -8.59
CA GLU A 257 5.59 3.74 -8.68
C GLU A 257 5.20 5.01 -9.43
N PHE A 258 5.98 6.08 -9.23
CA PHE A 258 5.73 7.40 -9.80
C PHE A 258 6.83 7.82 -10.76
N GLU A 259 6.43 8.53 -11.80
CA GLU A 259 7.30 9.32 -12.64
C GLU A 259 7.13 10.82 -12.35
N ARG A 260 8.19 11.57 -12.62
CA ARG A 260 8.22 13.02 -12.47
C ARG A 260 9.03 13.64 -13.60
N GLU A 261 8.46 14.63 -14.26
CA GLU A 261 9.12 15.41 -15.30
C GLU A 261 8.91 16.90 -15.04
N ASP A 262 9.97 17.69 -15.16
CA ASP A 262 9.94 19.14 -14.99
C ASP A 262 10.52 19.78 -16.27
N ALA A 263 9.70 20.52 -17.02
CA ALA A 263 10.11 21.16 -18.28
C ALA A 263 9.27 22.41 -18.60
N ASN A 264 9.91 23.51 -19.01
CA ASN A 264 9.26 24.72 -19.54
C ASN A 264 8.10 25.25 -18.66
N GLY A 265 8.29 25.33 -17.34
CA GLY A 265 7.26 25.77 -16.40
C GLY A 265 6.15 24.74 -16.15
N ARG A 266 6.28 23.52 -16.67
CA ARG A 266 5.37 22.39 -16.40
C ARG A 266 6.03 21.39 -15.46
N THR A 267 5.26 20.89 -14.50
CA THR A 267 5.63 19.76 -13.65
C THR A 267 4.60 18.67 -13.83
N TRP A 268 5.05 17.50 -14.26
CA TRP A 268 4.28 16.27 -14.37
C TRP A 268 4.58 15.35 -13.20
N LEU A 269 3.53 14.76 -12.62
CA LEU A 269 3.59 13.62 -11.72
C LEU A 269 2.57 12.59 -12.23
N GLY A 270 2.98 11.34 -12.39
CA GLY A 270 2.09 10.29 -12.88
C GLY A 270 2.42 8.93 -12.31
N CYS A 271 1.42 8.06 -12.23
CA CYS A 271 1.63 6.63 -12.01
C CYS A 271 2.25 6.03 -13.29
N ARG A 272 3.24 5.14 -13.14
CA ARG A 272 3.98 4.58 -14.29
C ARG A 272 3.15 3.64 -15.18
N ASP A 273 2.02 3.18 -14.68
CA ASP A 273 1.05 2.34 -15.38
C ASP A 273 0.06 3.15 -16.24
N LEU A 274 0.15 4.50 -16.24
CA LEU A 274 -0.64 5.34 -17.12
C LEU A 274 -0.25 5.11 -18.60
N PRO A 275 -1.22 4.96 -19.53
CA PRO A 275 -0.93 4.86 -20.96
C PRO A 275 -0.08 6.03 -21.49
N ALA A 276 0.98 5.71 -22.22
CA ALA A 276 1.98 6.69 -22.68
C ALA A 276 1.40 7.72 -23.66
N ASP A 277 0.40 7.33 -24.44
CA ASP A 277 -0.32 8.19 -25.37
C ASP A 277 -1.24 9.18 -24.62
N LEU A 278 -1.98 8.73 -23.60
CA LEU A 278 -2.78 9.59 -22.73
C LEU A 278 -1.90 10.60 -21.99
N LYS A 279 -0.76 10.15 -21.43
CA LYS A 279 0.25 11.05 -20.86
C LYS A 279 0.67 12.14 -21.85
N THR A 280 1.03 11.73 -23.07
CA THR A 280 1.49 12.65 -24.12
C THR A 280 0.42 13.69 -24.47
N GLN A 281 -0.84 13.26 -24.60
CA GLN A 281 -1.98 14.15 -24.87
C GLN A 281 -2.18 15.17 -23.73
N LEU A 282 -2.19 14.72 -22.48
CA LEU A 282 -2.35 15.59 -21.30
C LEU A 282 -1.22 16.61 -21.16
N ILE A 283 0.04 16.19 -21.32
CA ILE A 283 1.19 17.08 -21.25
C ILE A 283 1.13 18.12 -22.37
N LYS A 284 0.73 17.72 -23.59
CA LYS A 284 0.69 18.62 -24.75
C LYS A 284 -0.46 19.62 -24.67
N ASN A 285 -1.70 19.15 -24.48
CA ASN A 285 -2.91 19.98 -24.46
C ASN A 285 -4.06 19.36 -23.63
N ALA A 286 -3.97 19.45 -22.31
CA ALA A 286 -5.05 19.00 -21.42
C ALA A 286 -6.37 19.77 -21.56
N ASP A 287 -6.37 21.01 -22.10
CA ASP A 287 -7.61 21.79 -22.25
C ASP A 287 -8.52 21.21 -23.34
N HIS A 288 -7.99 20.42 -24.29
CA HIS A 288 -8.77 19.77 -25.36
C HIS A 288 -9.95 18.94 -24.81
N TYR A 289 -9.77 18.25 -23.68
CA TYR A 289 -10.82 17.44 -23.05
C TYR A 289 -11.98 18.28 -22.50
N PHE A 290 -11.82 19.59 -22.35
CA PHE A 290 -12.85 20.49 -21.85
C PHE A 290 -13.65 21.17 -22.97
N GLU A 291 -13.20 21.05 -24.23
CA GLU A 291 -13.85 21.67 -25.39
C GLU A 291 -14.94 20.78 -26.01
N HIS A 292 -14.85 19.45 -25.79
CA HIS A 292 -15.66 18.46 -26.52
C HIS A 292 -16.46 17.49 -25.63
N THR A 293 -16.40 17.63 -24.31
CA THR A 293 -17.06 16.71 -23.37
C THR A 293 -18.12 17.43 -22.54
N ALA A 294 -19.26 16.74 -22.28
CA ALA A 294 -20.26 17.21 -21.33
C ALA A 294 -19.61 17.41 -19.94
N LEU A 295 -19.79 18.59 -19.36
CA LEU A 295 -19.18 18.93 -18.06
C LEU A 295 -19.89 18.16 -16.93
N LEU A 296 -19.16 17.32 -16.20
CA LEU A 296 -19.65 16.66 -14.98
C LEU A 296 -19.91 17.69 -13.87
N LYS A 297 -19.04 18.71 -13.81
CA LYS A 297 -19.17 19.83 -12.89
C LYS A 297 -18.59 21.08 -13.54
N ASP A 298 -19.43 22.08 -13.73
CA ASP A 298 -18.99 23.43 -14.07
C ASP A 298 -19.06 24.32 -12.83
N GLY A 299 -17.89 24.73 -12.32
CA GLY A 299 -17.82 25.53 -11.11
C GLY A 299 -16.71 26.57 -11.18
N ASN A 300 -16.92 27.70 -10.48
CA ASN A 300 -15.99 28.83 -10.40
C ASN A 300 -14.59 28.49 -9.85
N THR A 301 -14.41 27.30 -9.26
CA THR A 301 -13.13 26.86 -8.67
C THR A 301 -12.49 25.69 -9.40
N CYS A 302 -13.28 24.78 -9.97
CA CYS A 302 -12.80 23.69 -10.77
C CYS A 302 -13.85 23.29 -11.81
N THR A 303 -13.38 22.88 -12.98
CA THR A 303 -14.18 22.25 -14.02
C THR A 303 -13.81 20.77 -14.06
N VAL A 304 -14.79 19.88 -14.19
CA VAL A 304 -14.59 18.42 -14.20
C VAL A 304 -15.21 17.82 -15.45
N VAL A 305 -14.45 16.99 -16.15
CA VAL A 305 -14.90 16.24 -17.33
C VAL A 305 -14.55 14.76 -17.19
N GLU A 306 -15.31 13.94 -17.88
CA GLU A 306 -14.99 12.54 -18.10
C GLU A 306 -13.99 12.40 -19.25
N VAL A 307 -13.08 11.44 -19.14
CA VAL A 307 -12.11 11.12 -20.18
C VAL A 307 -12.12 9.61 -20.39
N GLU A 308 -12.53 9.19 -21.59
CA GLU A 308 -12.46 7.80 -22.02
C GLU A 308 -11.14 7.57 -22.77
N HIS A 309 -10.37 6.56 -22.37
CA HIS A 309 -9.12 6.22 -23.04
C HIS A 309 -8.81 4.73 -22.93
N GLY A 310 -8.67 4.06 -24.08
CA GLY A 310 -8.26 2.65 -24.12
C GLY A 310 -9.20 1.70 -23.37
N GLY A 311 -10.50 2.01 -23.32
CA GLY A 311 -11.50 1.23 -22.58
C GLY A 311 -11.57 1.51 -21.08
N SER A 312 -10.75 2.46 -20.57
CA SER A 312 -10.81 2.92 -19.19
C SER A 312 -11.44 4.32 -19.10
N SER A 313 -12.27 4.51 -18.09
CA SER A 313 -12.90 5.80 -17.78
C SER A 313 -12.13 6.56 -16.69
N TYR A 314 -11.88 7.83 -16.92
CA TYR A 314 -11.20 8.73 -16.01
C TYR A 314 -12.01 9.99 -15.73
N VAL A 315 -11.68 10.66 -14.63
CA VAL A 315 -12.17 12.00 -14.29
C VAL A 315 -11.01 12.98 -14.32
N LEU A 316 -11.09 13.99 -15.20
CA LEU A 316 -10.11 15.05 -15.31
C LEU A 316 -10.65 16.33 -14.66
N LYS A 317 -9.98 16.78 -13.59
CA LYS A 317 -10.29 18.00 -12.85
C LYS A 317 -9.30 19.11 -13.20
N ARG A 318 -9.80 20.20 -13.79
CA ARG A 318 -9.02 21.43 -14.01
C ARG A 318 -9.26 22.41 -12.86
N TYR A 319 -8.18 22.87 -12.24
CA TYR A 319 -8.22 23.93 -11.24
C TYR A 319 -8.02 25.29 -11.92
N ASN A 320 -9.08 26.09 -11.93
CA ASN A 320 -9.11 27.34 -12.68
C ASN A 320 -8.18 28.40 -12.07
N ARG A 321 -7.60 29.23 -12.93
CA ARG A 321 -6.68 30.32 -12.55
C ARG A 321 -7.37 31.26 -11.57
N LYS A 322 -6.76 31.45 -10.39
CA LYS A 322 -7.23 32.46 -9.42
C LYS A 322 -6.67 33.86 -9.76
N PRO A 323 -7.32 34.94 -9.28
CA PRO A 323 -6.83 36.30 -9.48
C PRO A 323 -5.37 36.50 -9.04
N LEU A 324 -4.66 37.43 -9.67
CA LEU A 324 -3.22 37.63 -9.49
C LEU A 324 -2.81 37.79 -8.02
N LEU A 325 -3.53 38.62 -7.26
CA LEU A 325 -3.24 38.87 -5.84
C LEU A 325 -3.34 37.59 -4.99
N TYR A 326 -4.31 36.72 -5.28
CA TYR A 326 -4.43 35.42 -4.61
C TYR A 326 -3.21 34.54 -4.92
N ARG A 327 -2.78 34.49 -6.19
CA ARG A 327 -1.64 33.67 -6.60
C ARG A 327 -0.32 34.14 -6.02
N LEU A 328 -0.11 35.45 -5.88
CA LEU A 328 1.06 36.02 -5.20
C LEU A 328 1.09 35.62 -3.73
N ARG A 329 -0.04 35.75 -3.01
CA ARG A 329 -0.13 35.36 -1.59
C ARG A 329 0.08 33.88 -1.34
N HIS A 330 -0.22 33.03 -2.33
CA HIS A 330 -0.18 31.58 -2.23
C HIS A 330 0.93 30.93 -3.06
N CYS A 331 1.93 31.69 -3.51
CA CYS A 331 3.01 31.14 -4.37
C CYS A 331 3.87 30.07 -3.67
N LEU A 332 3.96 30.11 -2.34
CA LEU A 332 4.65 29.13 -1.50
C LEU A 332 3.73 28.00 -1.00
N SER A 333 2.42 28.09 -1.25
CA SER A 333 1.47 27.04 -0.86
C SER A 333 1.48 25.90 -1.86
N SER A 334 1.32 24.67 -1.38
CA SER A 334 1.12 23.52 -2.27
C SER A 334 -0.17 23.72 -3.10
N PRO A 335 -0.10 23.62 -4.45
CA PRO A 335 -1.28 23.73 -5.31
C PRO A 335 -2.35 22.70 -4.93
N ARG A 336 -3.63 23.06 -5.11
CA ARG A 336 -4.76 22.18 -4.79
C ARG A 336 -4.70 20.82 -5.50
N ALA A 337 -4.37 20.81 -6.80
CA ALA A 337 -4.16 19.57 -7.55
C ALA A 337 -3.05 18.70 -6.94
N LEU A 338 -1.92 19.30 -6.54
CA LEU A 338 -0.82 18.57 -5.90
C LEU A 338 -1.22 18.03 -4.52
N ARG A 339 -2.02 18.78 -3.76
CA ARG A 339 -2.56 18.28 -2.48
C ARG A 339 -3.50 17.11 -2.72
N SER A 340 -4.46 17.24 -3.63
CA SER A 340 -5.41 16.17 -3.96
C SER A 340 -4.71 14.92 -4.48
N TRP A 341 -3.69 15.07 -5.34
CA TRP A 341 -2.79 13.99 -5.77
C TRP A 341 -2.15 13.29 -4.57
N THR A 342 -1.40 14.04 -3.75
CA THR A 342 -0.67 13.43 -2.63
C THR A 342 -1.61 12.83 -1.59
N ASN A 343 -2.71 13.51 -1.26
CA ASN A 343 -3.70 13.05 -0.29
C ASN A 343 -4.38 11.76 -0.77
N GLY A 344 -4.82 11.69 -2.03
CA GLY A 344 -5.43 10.48 -2.59
C GLY A 344 -4.45 9.30 -2.62
N GLN A 345 -3.19 9.53 -2.99
CA GLN A 345 -2.17 8.48 -2.93
C GLN A 345 -1.95 7.97 -1.50
N VAL A 346 -1.87 8.88 -0.51
CA VAL A 346 -1.68 8.51 0.91
C VAL A 346 -2.90 7.77 1.47
N LEU A 347 -4.12 8.22 1.19
CA LEU A 347 -5.34 7.53 1.61
C LEU A 347 -5.37 6.09 1.06
N ARG A 348 -5.05 5.93 -0.23
CA ARG A 348 -4.99 4.60 -0.86
C ARG A 348 -3.89 3.70 -0.30
N LEU A 349 -2.74 4.23 0.11
CA LEU A 349 -1.69 3.45 0.79
C LEU A 349 -2.24 2.73 2.03
N PHE A 350 -3.16 3.38 2.74
CA PHE A 350 -3.77 2.88 3.96
C PHE A 350 -5.12 2.20 3.73
N GLY A 351 -5.51 1.95 2.48
CA GLY A 351 -6.76 1.25 2.13
C GLY A 351 -8.03 2.10 2.27
N VAL A 352 -7.91 3.42 2.49
CA VAL A 352 -9.08 4.31 2.57
C VAL A 352 -9.69 4.45 1.17
N ARG A 353 -10.97 4.11 1.03
CA ARG A 353 -11.68 4.12 -0.25
C ARG A 353 -11.78 5.54 -0.82
N THR A 354 -11.11 5.76 -1.95
CA THR A 354 -11.11 7.01 -2.72
C THR A 354 -10.69 6.72 -4.16
N PRO A 355 -11.16 7.48 -5.17
CA PRO A 355 -10.68 7.34 -6.55
C PRO A 355 -9.17 7.41 -6.63
N ARG A 356 -8.55 6.56 -7.44
CA ARG A 356 -7.10 6.56 -7.61
C ARG A 356 -6.64 7.78 -8.40
N PRO A 357 -5.80 8.66 -7.83
CA PRO A 357 -5.06 9.64 -8.61
C PRO A 357 -4.09 8.94 -9.57
N VAL A 358 -4.17 9.29 -10.86
CA VAL A 358 -3.33 8.69 -11.90
C VAL A 358 -2.30 9.68 -12.44
N ALA A 359 -2.67 10.96 -12.54
CA ALA A 359 -1.73 12.00 -12.92
C ALA A 359 -2.06 13.38 -12.33
N CYS A 360 -1.03 14.22 -12.22
CA CYS A 360 -1.11 15.61 -11.81
C CYS A 360 -0.18 16.45 -12.69
N LEU A 361 -0.75 17.44 -13.39
CA LEU A 361 -0.02 18.38 -14.23
C LEU A 361 -0.14 19.78 -13.64
N LEU A 362 1.01 20.40 -13.34
CA LEU A 362 1.09 21.77 -12.86
C LEU A 362 1.72 22.64 -13.94
N ILE A 363 1.08 23.76 -14.30
CA ILE A 363 1.59 24.72 -15.28
C ILE A 363 1.80 26.05 -14.56
N LYS A 364 3.01 26.59 -14.64
CA LYS A 364 3.42 27.85 -14.03
C LYS A 364 3.93 28.83 -15.09
N SER A 365 3.65 30.11 -14.87
CA SER A 365 4.29 31.23 -15.56
C SER A 365 5.25 31.89 -14.56
N GLY A 366 6.55 31.62 -14.69
CA GLY A 366 7.54 31.95 -13.67
C GLY A 366 7.23 31.22 -12.34
N LEU A 367 7.15 31.96 -11.24
CA LEU A 367 6.82 31.40 -9.91
C LEU A 367 5.31 31.24 -9.68
N LEU A 368 4.46 31.75 -10.57
CA LEU A 368 3.01 31.79 -10.37
C LEU A 368 2.33 30.59 -11.04
N MET A 369 1.50 29.89 -10.27
CA MET A 369 0.64 28.82 -10.79
C MET A 369 -0.37 29.41 -11.78
N ASP A 370 -0.41 28.89 -13.00
CA ASP A 370 -1.35 29.31 -14.03
C ASP A 370 -2.55 28.37 -14.09
N LYS A 371 -2.29 27.09 -14.37
CA LYS A 371 -3.28 26.02 -14.41
C LYS A 371 -2.76 24.78 -13.69
N ALA A 372 -3.68 23.96 -13.20
CA ALA A 372 -3.35 22.65 -12.69
C ALA A 372 -4.44 21.64 -13.02
N TYR A 373 -4.04 20.40 -13.26
CA TYR A 373 -4.92 19.29 -13.63
C TYR A 373 -4.66 18.11 -12.72
N LEU A 374 -5.73 17.38 -12.40
CA LEU A 374 -5.68 16.11 -11.70
C LEU A 374 -6.51 15.11 -12.49
N LEU A 375 -5.89 14.01 -12.91
CA LEU A 375 -6.57 12.86 -13.52
C LEU A 375 -6.73 11.78 -12.44
N MET A 376 -7.92 11.23 -12.31
CA MET A 376 -8.25 10.13 -11.41
C MET A 376 -9.03 9.05 -12.16
N ASP A 377 -8.98 7.81 -11.68
CA ASP A 377 -9.91 6.77 -12.15
C ASP A 377 -11.35 7.22 -11.89
N LYS A 378 -12.25 6.98 -12.84
CA LYS A 378 -13.69 7.17 -12.62
C LYS A 378 -14.19 6.03 -11.73
N ILE A 379 -14.97 6.37 -10.72
CA ILE A 379 -15.68 5.39 -9.88
C ILE A 379 -17.18 5.44 -10.19
N SER A 380 -17.85 4.30 -10.05
CA SER A 380 -19.30 4.22 -10.12
C SER A 380 -19.95 4.77 -8.85
N GLY A 381 -21.27 4.93 -8.90
CA GLY A 381 -22.08 5.37 -7.78
C GLY A 381 -22.60 6.79 -7.90
N GLU A 382 -23.34 7.20 -6.88
CA GLU A 382 -23.98 8.51 -6.79
C GLU A 382 -23.58 9.24 -5.49
N PRO A 383 -23.59 10.58 -5.47
CA PRO A 383 -23.31 11.34 -4.26
C PRO A 383 -24.28 11.03 -3.12
N LEU A 384 -23.80 10.95 -1.88
CA LEU A 384 -24.63 10.59 -0.71
C LEU A 384 -25.79 11.55 -0.45
N ASP A 385 -25.68 12.82 -0.84
CA ASP A 385 -26.80 13.78 -0.72
C ASP A 385 -27.91 13.56 -1.76
N THR A 386 -27.68 12.70 -2.75
CA THR A 386 -28.66 12.32 -3.76
C THR A 386 -29.27 10.93 -3.55
N ILE A 387 -28.70 10.16 -2.62
CA ILE A 387 -29.17 8.81 -2.27
C ILE A 387 -30.59 8.88 -1.70
N ASP A 388 -31.46 7.97 -2.15
CA ASP A 388 -32.80 7.81 -1.58
C ASP A 388 -32.72 7.42 -0.09
N SER A 389 -33.55 8.07 0.71
CA SER A 389 -33.80 7.76 2.10
C SER A 389 -34.07 6.27 2.35
N GLU A 390 -34.79 5.57 1.46
CA GLU A 390 -35.05 4.12 1.62
C GLU A 390 -33.74 3.32 1.69
N ARG A 391 -32.78 3.69 0.85
CA ARG A 391 -31.45 3.08 0.79
C ARG A 391 -30.60 3.38 2.03
N ILE A 392 -30.76 4.59 2.59
CA ILE A 392 -30.10 4.97 3.86
C ILE A 392 -30.71 4.20 5.05
N PHE A 393 -32.02 3.92 4.99
CA PHE A 393 -32.79 3.24 6.03
C PHE A 393 -32.78 1.71 5.90
N GLU A 394 -32.03 1.15 4.95
CA GLU A 394 -31.89 -0.29 4.80
C GLU A 394 -31.55 -0.95 6.15
N PRO A 395 -32.16 -2.10 6.50
CA PRO A 395 -31.96 -2.73 7.80
C PRO A 395 -30.50 -3.07 8.12
N THR A 396 -29.68 -3.27 7.09
CA THR A 396 -28.23 -3.51 7.23
C THR A 396 -27.48 -2.28 7.76
N GLY A 397 -28.00 -1.07 7.56
CA GLY A 397 -27.35 0.19 7.93
C GLY A 397 -25.98 0.39 7.26
N LYS A 398 -25.75 -0.24 6.09
CA LYS A 398 -24.41 -0.33 5.47
C LYS A 398 -23.80 1.03 5.17
N ILE A 399 -24.55 1.94 4.54
CA ILE A 399 -24.07 3.30 4.19
C ILE A 399 -23.60 4.07 5.43
N ALA A 400 -24.38 4.02 6.52
CA ALA A 400 -24.02 4.69 7.76
C ALA A 400 -22.78 4.07 8.42
N THR A 401 -22.69 2.73 8.40
CA THR A 401 -21.53 1.99 8.88
C THR A 401 -20.28 2.31 8.06
N GLU A 402 -20.40 2.41 6.75
CA GLU A 402 -19.33 2.78 5.83
C GLU A 402 -18.86 4.22 6.03
N PHE A 403 -19.77 5.16 6.28
CA PHE A 403 -19.41 6.52 6.71
C PHE A 403 -18.58 6.49 8.00
N VAL A 404 -19.02 5.73 9.01
CA VAL A 404 -18.31 5.58 10.28
C VAL A 404 -16.93 4.95 10.05
N SER A 405 -16.80 3.96 9.16
CA SER A 405 -15.49 3.41 8.77
C SER A 405 -14.57 4.51 8.21
N ARG A 406 -15.04 5.29 7.22
CA ARG A 406 -14.26 6.42 6.65
C ARG A 406 -13.88 7.45 7.72
N TRP A 407 -14.78 7.70 8.68
CA TRP A 407 -14.53 8.62 9.78
C TRP A 407 -13.36 8.17 10.66
N HIS A 408 -13.37 6.92 11.12
CA HIS A 408 -12.29 6.36 11.95
C HIS A 408 -10.98 6.17 11.18
N GLU A 409 -11.04 5.86 9.90
CA GLU A 409 -9.85 5.79 9.06
C GLU A 409 -9.15 7.15 8.95
N LEU A 410 -9.91 8.24 8.79
CA LEU A 410 -9.35 9.59 8.80
C LEU A 410 -8.77 9.95 10.17
N ASP A 411 -9.46 9.59 11.26
CA ASP A 411 -9.00 9.79 12.64
C ASP A 411 -7.67 9.05 12.92
N ALA A 412 -7.57 7.78 12.54
CA ALA A 412 -6.34 6.98 12.66
C ALA A 412 -5.15 7.58 11.88
N LEU A 413 -5.45 8.31 10.79
CA LEU A 413 -4.45 9.05 10.02
C LEU A 413 -4.18 10.46 10.53
N ASN A 414 -4.79 10.90 11.64
CA ASN A 414 -4.80 12.29 12.09
C ASN A 414 -5.14 13.23 10.91
N ALA A 415 -6.20 12.90 10.17
CA ALA A 415 -6.61 13.59 8.96
C ALA A 415 -8.02 14.17 9.09
N THR A 416 -8.21 15.36 8.53
CA THR A 416 -9.52 16.01 8.41
C THR A 416 -9.77 16.41 6.97
N HIS A 417 -10.99 16.20 6.49
CA HIS A 417 -11.36 16.44 5.09
C HIS A 417 -11.43 17.94 4.78
N GLY A 418 -11.95 18.76 5.70
CA GLY A 418 -12.06 20.21 5.54
C GLY A 418 -13.24 20.72 4.70
N ASP A 419 -14.02 19.82 4.08
CA ASP A 419 -15.35 20.10 3.50
C ASP A 419 -16.19 18.81 3.52
N MET A 420 -16.36 18.23 4.71
CA MET A 420 -17.04 16.95 4.92
C MET A 420 -18.56 17.05 4.71
N LYS A 421 -19.02 17.21 3.48
CA LYS A 421 -20.45 17.22 3.09
C LYS A 421 -20.83 15.91 2.40
N ALA A 422 -22.12 15.56 2.44
CA ALA A 422 -22.62 14.31 1.87
C ALA A 422 -22.28 14.17 0.37
N SER A 423 -22.32 15.24 -0.43
CA SER A 423 -21.89 15.18 -1.85
C SER A 423 -20.42 14.84 -2.09
N ASN A 424 -19.57 14.82 -1.05
CA ASN A 424 -18.17 14.40 -1.17
C ASN A 424 -17.98 12.91 -0.83
N PHE A 425 -19.07 12.16 -0.69
CA PHE A 425 -19.10 10.72 -0.54
C PHE A 425 -19.84 10.11 -1.72
N MET A 426 -19.17 9.25 -2.47
CA MET A 426 -19.77 8.47 -3.55
C MET A 426 -20.18 7.12 -3.01
N VAL A 427 -21.42 6.72 -3.26
CA VAL A 427 -21.98 5.44 -2.83
C VAL A 427 -22.18 4.57 -4.06
N ASP A 428 -21.43 3.45 -4.15
CA ASP A 428 -21.60 2.47 -5.22
C ASP A 428 -22.88 1.64 -5.01
N GLU A 429 -23.26 0.78 -5.97
CA GLU A 429 -24.50 -0.03 -5.93
C GLU A 429 -24.60 -0.93 -4.68
N ASP A 430 -23.47 -1.41 -4.18
CA ASP A 430 -23.39 -2.28 -3.00
C ASP A 430 -23.43 -1.50 -1.67
N GLY A 431 -23.53 -0.16 -1.73
CA GLY A 431 -23.58 0.71 -0.55
C GLY A 431 -22.22 1.03 0.06
N ASN A 432 -21.11 0.71 -0.62
CA ASN A 432 -19.77 1.09 -0.17
C ASN A 432 -19.52 2.57 -0.45
N LEU A 433 -18.75 3.21 0.44
CA LEU A 433 -18.64 4.65 0.48
C LEU A 433 -17.20 5.12 0.23
N SER A 434 -17.02 5.87 -0.85
CA SER A 434 -15.72 6.42 -1.29
C SER A 434 -15.64 7.92 -1.07
N LEU A 435 -14.55 8.39 -0.45
CA LEU A 435 -14.25 9.81 -0.28
C LEU A 435 -13.79 10.43 -1.60
N ILE A 436 -14.34 11.60 -1.96
CA ILE A 436 -13.90 12.40 -3.11
C ILE A 436 -13.57 13.84 -2.70
N ASP A 437 -13.02 14.62 -3.62
CA ASP A 437 -12.63 16.03 -3.41
C ASP A 437 -11.63 16.26 -2.25
N LEU A 438 -10.46 15.64 -2.36
CA LEU A 438 -9.42 15.65 -1.33
C LEU A 438 -8.54 16.91 -1.33
N ASP A 439 -8.95 17.98 -2.02
CA ASP A 439 -8.14 19.19 -2.18
C ASP A 439 -8.08 20.06 -0.91
N GLY A 440 -9.07 19.89 -0.04
CA GLY A 440 -9.21 20.49 1.29
C GLY A 440 -8.59 19.66 2.41
N LEU A 441 -8.35 18.36 2.17
CA LEU A 441 -7.90 17.41 3.17
C LEU A 441 -6.53 17.81 3.74
N LYS A 442 -6.39 17.67 5.06
CA LYS A 442 -5.18 17.97 5.80
C LYS A 442 -4.85 16.87 6.79
N PHE A 443 -3.55 16.63 6.91
CA PHE A 443 -2.95 15.90 8.00
C PHE A 443 -2.64 16.88 9.13
N ASP A 444 -3.29 16.72 10.26
CA ASP A 444 -3.24 17.64 11.40
C ASP A 444 -1.91 17.49 12.16
N ARG A 445 -1.45 18.61 12.75
CA ARG A 445 -0.10 18.68 13.34
C ARG A 445 -0.05 18.19 14.77
N ASN A 446 -1.16 18.31 15.48
CA ASN A 446 -1.32 17.92 16.87
C ASN A 446 -2.79 17.65 17.17
N GLU A 447 -3.01 17.01 18.32
CA GLU A 447 -4.32 16.59 18.82
C GLU A 447 -5.33 17.74 18.89
N SER A 448 -4.94 18.90 19.43
CA SER A 448 -5.86 20.04 19.58
C SER A 448 -6.31 20.62 18.24
N GLU A 449 -5.43 20.66 17.23
CA GLU A 449 -5.80 21.05 15.87
C GLU A 449 -6.76 20.03 15.25
N HIS A 450 -6.46 18.74 15.45
CA HIS A 450 -7.24 17.62 14.93
C HIS A 450 -8.66 17.65 15.47
N GLN A 451 -8.85 17.60 16.79
CA GLN A 451 -10.16 17.63 17.46
C GLN A 451 -11.02 18.80 16.99
N ARG A 452 -10.44 20.02 16.94
CA ARG A 452 -11.16 21.21 16.50
C ARG A 452 -11.62 21.14 15.04
N ARG A 453 -10.81 20.56 14.15
CA ARG A 453 -11.18 20.42 12.72
C ARG A 453 -12.15 19.27 12.50
N GLN A 454 -11.93 18.16 13.19
CA GLN A 454 -12.83 17.01 13.19
C GLN A 454 -14.23 17.43 13.64
N GLN A 455 -14.38 18.19 14.74
CA GLN A 455 -15.68 18.74 15.15
C GLN A 455 -16.36 19.59 14.05
N LYS A 456 -15.58 20.37 13.30
CA LYS A 456 -16.11 21.17 12.18
C LYS A 456 -16.55 20.31 11.01
N ASP A 457 -15.81 19.25 10.70
CA ASP A 457 -16.16 18.28 9.66
C ASP A 457 -17.42 17.51 10.05
N MET A 458 -17.54 17.02 11.29
CA MET A 458 -18.77 16.38 11.78
C MET A 458 -19.97 17.35 11.72
N ALA A 459 -19.80 18.59 12.18
CA ALA A 459 -20.87 19.60 12.10
C ALA A 459 -21.22 19.98 10.65
N ARG A 460 -20.27 19.90 9.71
CA ARG A 460 -20.54 20.08 8.27
C ARG A 460 -21.30 18.90 7.69
N PHE A 461 -20.97 17.69 8.10
CA PHE A 461 -21.64 16.47 7.66
C PHE A 461 -23.09 16.40 8.16
N MET A 462 -23.31 16.62 9.45
CA MET A 462 -24.66 16.58 10.02
C MET A 462 -25.59 17.69 9.50
N ARG A 463 -25.03 18.78 8.95
CA ARG A 463 -25.83 19.86 8.33
C ARG A 463 -26.54 19.46 7.04
N ASN A 464 -26.15 18.36 6.37
CA ASN A 464 -26.85 17.91 5.17
C ASN A 464 -28.32 17.52 5.48
N TRP A 465 -28.59 17.07 6.71
CA TRP A 465 -29.91 16.62 7.14
C TRP A 465 -30.45 17.42 8.33
N SER A 466 -30.17 18.73 8.40
CA SER A 466 -30.69 19.59 9.47
C SER A 466 -32.23 19.60 9.55
N ASN A 467 -32.88 19.36 8.40
CA ASN A 467 -34.33 19.33 8.27
C ASN A 467 -34.88 17.90 8.13
N ASP A 468 -34.02 16.87 8.15
CA ASP A 468 -34.39 15.46 8.08
C ASP A 468 -33.82 14.72 9.29
N ARG A 469 -34.59 14.75 10.38
CA ARG A 469 -34.18 14.16 11.65
C ARG A 469 -34.00 12.64 11.55
N LYS A 470 -34.79 11.95 10.72
CA LYS A 470 -34.71 10.48 10.61
C LYS A 470 -33.36 10.06 10.04
N THR A 471 -32.95 10.67 8.92
CA THR A 471 -31.63 10.38 8.33
C THR A 471 -30.49 10.78 9.25
N ALA A 472 -30.59 11.96 9.90
CA ALA A 472 -29.59 12.37 10.87
C ALA A 472 -29.47 11.40 12.06
N ASP A 473 -30.58 10.84 12.55
CA ASP A 473 -30.59 9.86 13.64
C ASP A 473 -29.88 8.55 13.25
N VAL A 474 -29.95 8.10 12.00
CA VAL A 474 -29.24 6.91 11.51
C VAL A 474 -27.73 7.08 11.65
N PHE A 475 -27.17 8.18 11.14
CA PHE A 475 -25.74 8.42 11.24
C PHE A 475 -25.27 8.64 12.68
N ARG A 476 -26.08 9.30 13.53
CA ARG A 476 -25.75 9.44 14.97
C ARG A 476 -25.70 8.09 15.67
N LYS A 477 -26.71 7.24 15.48
CA LYS A 477 -26.73 5.89 16.05
C LYS A 477 -25.54 5.04 15.59
N ALA A 478 -25.18 5.13 14.30
CA ALA A 478 -24.02 4.41 13.79
C ALA A 478 -22.70 4.89 14.42
N LEU A 479 -22.55 6.20 14.64
CA LEU A 479 -21.39 6.77 15.33
C LEU A 479 -21.33 6.39 16.83
N GLU A 480 -22.48 6.24 17.48
CA GLU A 480 -22.58 5.83 18.89
C GLU A 480 -22.31 4.33 19.07
N ALA A 481 -22.71 3.49 18.12
CA ALA A 481 -22.56 2.03 18.19
C ALA A 481 -21.11 1.52 18.05
N ARG A 482 -20.19 2.37 17.56
CA ARG A 482 -18.78 2.02 17.30
C ARG A 482 -17.77 2.77 18.19
N GLN A 483 -18.26 3.56 19.16
CA GLN A 483 -17.46 4.06 20.29
C GLN A 483 -17.31 2.97 21.34
#